data_AF-E9V306-F1
#
_entry.id   AF-E9V306-F1
#
_cell.length_a   1.000
_cell.length_b   1.000
_cell.length_c   1.000
_cell.angle_alpha   90.00
_cell.angle_beta   90.00
_cell.angle_gamma   90.00
#
_symmetry.space_group_name_H-M   'P 1'
#
loop_
_entity.id
_entity.type
_entity.pdbx_description
1 polymer ?
#
loop_
_entity_poly.entity_id
_entity_poly.type
_entity_poly.pdbx_seq_one_letter_code
_entity_poly.pdbx_strand_id
1 'polypeptide(L)' 'MNQDDARVQALRGVVERVTAWQETAPEGTIRDELGKALQEAGVTLTEEQQELVTEKISHQEIVDVDLLAADTGEGGPA' A
#
# COMPACT_ATOMS: atom_id res chain seq x y z
N MET A 1 21.29 -3.88 -1.02
CA MET A 1 19.90 -3.40 -1.13
C MET A 1 19.76 -2.27 -0.14
N ASN A 2 19.39 -1.07 -0.60
CA ASN A 2 19.12 0.03 0.30
C ASN A 2 17.76 -0.20 0.98
N GLN A 3 17.57 0.32 2.18
CA GLN A 3 16.32 0.11 2.93
C GLN A 3 15.10 0.67 2.17
N ASP A 4 15.30 1.74 1.41
CA ASP A 4 14.29 2.36 0.56
C ASP A 4 13.85 1.43 -0.58
N ASP A 5 14.79 0.79 -1.29
CA ASP A 5 14.49 -0.21 -2.34
C ASP A 5 13.67 -1.39 -1.79
N ALA A 6 14.02 -1.86 -0.59
CA ALA A 6 13.31 -2.96 0.06
C ALA A 6 11.87 -2.54 0.42
N ARG A 7 11.69 -1.31 0.90
CA ARG A 7 10.37 -0.75 1.23
C ARG A 7 9.52 -0.55 -0.02
N VAL A 8 10.07 0.03 -1.10
CA VAL A 8 9.36 0.22 -2.37
C VAL A 8 8.89 -1.13 -2.93
N GLN A 9 9.76 -2.15 -2.92
CA GLN A 9 9.39 -3.49 -3.36
C GLN A 9 8.29 -4.12 -2.52
N ALA A 10 8.36 -3.95 -1.19
CA ALA A 10 7.33 -4.43 -0.28
C ALA A 10 5.98 -3.73 -0.53
N LEU A 11 5.98 -2.41 -0.66
CA LEU A 11 4.77 -1.63 -0.94
C LEU A 11 4.16 -1.99 -2.30
N ARG A 12 5.00 -2.23 -3.31
CA ARG A 12 4.56 -2.69 -4.62
C ARG A 12 3.84 -4.03 -4.54
N GLY A 13 4.41 -5.00 -3.83
CA GLY A 13 3.78 -6.31 -3.61
C GLY A 13 2.44 -6.22 -2.89
N VAL A 14 2.33 -5.30 -1.91
CA VAL A 14 1.07 -5.01 -1.21
C VAL A 14 0.00 -4.49 -2.18
N VAL A 15 0.31 -3.46 -2.97
CA VAL A 15 -0.63 -2.88 -3.93
C VAL A 15 -1.05 -3.91 -4.97
N GLU A 16 -0.10 -4.64 -5.56
CA GLU A 16 -0.39 -5.68 -6.56
C GLU A 16 -1.33 -6.76 -5.99
N ARG A 17 -1.14 -7.16 -4.73
CA ARG A 17 -2.02 -8.10 -4.04
C ARG A 17 -3.43 -7.54 -3.84
N VAL A 18 -3.56 -6.30 -3.34
CA VAL A 18 -4.87 -5.69 -3.04
C VAL A 18 -5.67 -5.43 -4.32
N THR A 19 -5.00 -4.99 -5.39
CA THR A 19 -5.62 -4.84 -6.71
C THR A 19 -6.14 -6.19 -7.23
N ALA A 20 -5.31 -7.23 -7.22
CA ALA A 20 -5.73 -8.56 -7.65
C ALA A 20 -6.88 -9.12 -6.79
N TRP A 21 -6.86 -8.85 -5.48
CA TRP A 21 -7.96 -9.21 -4.57
C TRP A 21 -9.27 -8.51 -4.96
N GLN A 22 -9.25 -7.21 -5.25
CA GLN A 22 -10.42 -6.42 -5.63
C GLN A 22 -11.10 -6.96 -6.91
N GLU A 23 -10.30 -7.44 -7.88
CA GLU A 23 -10.81 -8.00 -9.14
C GLU A 23 -11.58 -9.32 -8.96
N THR A 24 -11.47 -9.97 -7.80
CA THR A 24 -12.12 -11.27 -7.53
C THR A 24 -13.47 -11.19 -6.82
N ALA A 25 -14.08 -9.99 -6.73
CA ALA A 25 -15.32 -9.71 -5.99
C ALA A 25 -15.29 -10.21 -4.53
N PRO A 26 -14.34 -9.73 -3.72
CA PRO A 26 -14.05 -10.29 -2.42
C PRO A 26 -15.06 -9.88 -1.33
N GLU A 27 -15.14 -10.69 -0.26
CA GLU A 27 -15.87 -10.34 0.95
C GLU A 27 -15.00 -9.42 1.82
N GLY A 28 -15.33 -8.13 1.89
CA GLY A 28 -14.62 -7.16 2.72
C GLY A 28 -14.45 -5.79 2.06
N THR A 29 -13.59 -4.95 2.65
CA THR A 29 -13.26 -3.62 2.10
C THR A 29 -11.80 -3.59 1.65
N ILE A 30 -11.51 -2.80 0.62
CA ILE A 30 -10.13 -2.57 0.14
C ILE A 30 -9.22 -2.11 1.29
N ARG A 31 -9.75 -1.29 2.21
CA ARG A 31 -9.00 -0.78 3.37
C ARG A 31 -8.60 -1.88 4.36
N ASP A 32 -9.45 -2.89 4.56
CA ASP A 32 -9.14 -4.02 5.45
C ASP A 32 -8.00 -4.88 4.87
N GLU A 33 -8.13 -5.27 3.59
CA GLU A 33 -7.08 -6.06 2.93
C GLU A 33 -5.78 -5.27 2.77
N LEU A 34 -5.85 -3.97 2.50
CA LEU A 34 -4.67 -3.09 2.46
C LEU A 34 -3.95 -3.07 3.81
N GLY A 35 -4.69 -2.87 4.91
CA GLY A 35 -4.11 -2.85 6.25
C GLY A 35 -3.45 -4.18 6.61
N LYS A 36 -4.09 -5.29 6.27
CA LYS A 36 -3.56 -6.65 6.48
C LYS A 36 -2.28 -6.89 5.66
N ALA A 37 -2.31 -6.55 4.37
CA ALA A 37 -1.15 -6.73 3.48
C ALA A 37 0.04 -5.87 3.92
N LEU A 38 -0.19 -4.63 4.36
CA LEU A 38 0.85 -3.76 4.95
C LEU A 38 1.47 -4.38 6.21
N GLN A 39 0.64 -4.92 7.10
CA GLN A 39 1.10 -5.60 8.31
C GLN A 39 1.92 -6.85 7.99
N GLU A 40 1.47 -7.68 7.05
CA GLU A 40 2.19 -8.87 6.58
C GLU A 40 3.55 -8.51 5.95
N ALA A 41 3.63 -7.37 5.25
CA ALA A 41 4.85 -6.87 4.63
C ALA A 41 5.78 -6.10 5.59
N GLY A 42 5.33 -5.81 6.81
CA GLY A 42 6.08 -4.98 7.76
C GLY A 42 6.24 -3.52 7.33
N VAL A 43 5.32 -3.01 6.49
CA VAL A 43 5.34 -1.64 5.98
C VAL A 43 4.21 -0.85 6.65
N THR A 44 4.51 0.38 7.04
CA THR A 44 3.51 1.34 7.50
C THR A 44 3.31 2.45 6.47
N LEU A 45 2.05 2.89 6.36
CA LEU A 45 1.60 4.08 5.64
C LEU A 45 0.82 4.94 6.61
N THR A 46 0.77 6.25 6.37
CA THR A 46 -0.14 7.14 7.09
C THR A 46 -1.60 6.83 6.71
N GLU A 47 -2.56 7.29 7.53
CA GLU A 47 -3.98 7.11 7.24
C GLU A 47 -4.37 7.77 5.91
N GLU A 48 -3.80 8.94 5.61
CA GLU A 48 -3.99 9.67 4.35
C GLU A 48 -3.48 8.89 3.15
N GLN A 49 -2.29 8.27 3.27
CA GLN A 49 -1.74 7.42 2.23
C GLN A 49 -2.57 6.14 2.03
N GLN A 50 -3.06 5.53 3.11
CA GLN A 50 -3.95 4.37 3.01
C GLN A 50 -5.29 4.72 2.35
N GLU A 51 -5.84 5.89 2.64
CA GLU A 51 -7.06 6.39 1.99
C GLU A 51 -6.83 6.64 0.50
N LEU A 52 -5.73 7.32 0.14
CA LEU A 52 -5.35 7.55 -1.27
C LEU A 52 -5.19 6.24 -2.06
N VAL A 53 -4.51 5.24 -1.48
CA VAL A 53 -4.35 3.92 -2.11
C VAL A 53 -5.70 3.23 -2.25
N THR A 54 -6.55 3.31 -1.22
CA THR A 54 -7.88 2.71 -1.23
C THR A 54 -8.76 3.31 -2.34
N GLU A 55 -8.79 4.64 -2.46
CA GLU A 55 -9.57 5.33 -3.50
C GLU A 55 -9.06 4.97 -4.90
N LYS A 56 -7.75 5.00 -5.12
CA LYS A 56 -7.15 4.64 -6.40
C LYS A 56 -7.48 3.22 -6.82
N ILE A 57 -7.33 2.24 -5.92
CA ILE A 57 -7.69 0.84 -6.22
C ILE A 57 -9.19 0.71 -6.47
N SER A 58 -10.03 1.42 -5.69
CA SER A 58 -11.48 1.41 -5.88
C SER A 58 -11.91 1.96 -7.25
N HIS A 59 -11.17 2.93 -7.80
CA HIS A 59 -11.40 3.48 -9.12
C HIS A 59 -10.61 2.76 -10.23
N GLN A 60 -9.90 1.68 -9.91
CA GLN A 60 -9.02 0.94 -10.82
C GLN A 60 -7.95 1.84 -11.47
N GLU A 61 -7.50 2.85 -10.73
CA GLU A 61 -6.43 3.75 -11.11
C GLU A 61 -5.06 3.22 -10.68
N ILE A 62 -4.01 3.68 -11.36
CA ILE A 62 -2.63 3.32 -11.03
C ILE A 62 -2.22 4.00 -9.70
N VAL A 63 -1.62 3.19 -8.83
CA VAL A 63 -1.02 3.62 -7.56
C VAL A 63 0.48 3.83 -7.77
N ASP A 64 0.92 5.07 -7.55
CA ASP A 64 2.32 5.46 -7.72
C ASP A 64 3.11 5.14 -6.45
N VAL A 65 3.62 3.91 -6.36
CA VAL A 65 4.32 3.40 -5.17
C VAL A 65 5.64 4.10 -4.89
N ASP A 66 6.30 4.64 -5.92
CA ASP A 66 7.54 5.40 -5.76
C ASP A 66 7.28 6.73 -5.04
N LEU A 67 6.19 7.42 -5.43
CA LEU A 67 5.73 8.64 -4.78
C LEU A 67 5.30 8.39 -3.34
N LEU A 68 4.52 7.33 -3.08
CA LEU A 68 4.12 6.94 -1.73
C LEU A 68 5.33 6.62 -0.85
N ALA A 69 6.35 5.98 -1.43
CA ALA A 69 7.56 5.63 -0.70
C ALA A 69 8.38 6.87 -0.31
N ALA A 70 8.46 7.85 -1.23
CA ALA A 70 9.17 9.11 -1.01
C ALA A 70 8.48 10.04 -0.01
N ASP A 71 7.15 10.06 0.00
CA ASP A 71 6.32 10.94 0.85
C ASP A 71 6.33 10.52 2.34
N THR A 72 6.75 9.29 2.66
CA THR A 72 6.84 8.83 4.07
C THR A 72 8.16 9.24 4.77
N GLY A 73 8.99 10.10 4.15
CA GLY A 73 10.34 10.44 4.58
C GLY A 73 10.50 11.20 5.90
N GLU A 74 9.43 11.57 6.61
CA GLU A 74 9.51 12.33 7.88
C GLU A 74 9.11 11.54 9.13
N GLY A 75 8.73 10.26 9.01
CA GLY A 75 8.35 9.41 10.15
C GLY A 75 9.46 8.46 10.61
N GLY A 76 10.52 8.97 11.25
CA GLY A 76 11.53 8.15 11.93
C GLY A 76 10.95 7.30 13.09
N PRO A 77 11.66 6.25 13.55
CA PRO A 77 11.12 5.22 14.44
C PRO A 77 10.64 5.80 15.79
N ALA A 78 9.54 5.23 16.28
CA ALA A 78 9.00 5.46 17.63
C ALA A 78 9.95 4.97 18.73
#